data_AF-A0A672JVD9-F1
#
_entry.id   AF-A0A672JVD9-F1
#
_cell.length_a   1.000
_cell.length_b   1.000
_cell.length_c   1.000
_cell.angle_alpha   90.00
_cell.angle_beta   90.00
_cell.angle_gamma   90.00
#
_symmetry.space_group_name_H-M   'P 1'
#
loop_
_entity.id
_entity.type
_entity.pdbx_description
1 polymer ?
#
loop_
_entity_poly.entity_id
_entity_poly.type
_entity_poly.pdbx_seq_one_letter_code
_entity_poly.pdbx_strand_id
1 'polypeptide(L)'
;LSLSLSLSLSLSLSLSLSLSDGMYFTDAWISRIKPDVGDNWRLKISNLKKILKGILDYNHEVLGQQINDFTLPDISLIAEHSDAAELGRMLQLILGCAVNCEQKQGVCVLCLQVVELQNKLSEESKKADKMEFEYKRVKEKVDSLQKEKDRLRTERDSLKETIEELRCVKAQESQLTSGLVPLGSNEPSDSLAAEIVTPEIRERLIRLQHENKMLKLAQEGSDNEQIALLQSLLEDANSRKNELETENRQVNQRLLQGQSQVEELQKSLQEHGSKADDVSPAFHHTAVALDKLRDATNELQKKSAAIEGLENKHTSIQKIEELEDALKKKDEDMKQMEERYKKYLEKAKSVIRTLDPKQNQGSAPEVQALKNQLHERERIIHSLEKECDKTKSQRDQEEKLIVSAWYNMGMALQKKAAEDRLASTGSGQSFLARQRQATNTRRVYPGHVQPTAAR
;
A
#
# COMPACT_ATOMS: atom_id res chain seq x y z
N LEU A 1 -35.59 -3.97 5.82
CA LEU A 1 -37.06 -3.85 6.06
C LEU A 1 -37.90 -4.75 5.15
N SER A 2 -37.40 -5.17 3.98
CA SER A 2 -38.12 -6.01 3.01
C SER A 2 -38.27 -7.49 3.40
N LEU A 3 -37.65 -7.95 4.49
CA LEU A 3 -37.63 -9.38 4.88
C LEU A 3 -38.39 -9.71 6.18
N SER A 4 -38.97 -8.73 6.87
CA SER A 4 -39.71 -8.99 8.12
C SER A 4 -41.23 -9.15 7.94
N LEU A 5 -41.76 -9.00 6.73
CA LEU A 5 -43.16 -9.30 6.37
C LEU A 5 -43.36 -10.78 5.98
N SER A 6 -42.52 -11.68 6.51
CA SER A 6 -42.62 -13.13 6.33
C SER A 6 -43.44 -13.82 7.43
N LEU A 7 -44.42 -13.13 8.04
CA LEU A 7 -45.65 -13.84 8.37
C LEU A 7 -46.46 -13.85 7.08
N SER A 8 -46.65 -15.05 6.51
CA SER A 8 -47.22 -15.29 5.18
C SER A 8 -48.28 -14.24 4.83
N LEU A 9 -48.02 -13.41 3.81
CA LEU A 9 -48.87 -12.31 3.35
C LEU A 9 -50.39 -12.63 3.44
N SER A 10 -50.77 -13.85 3.03
CA SER A 10 -52.15 -14.34 3.12
C SER A 10 -52.71 -14.40 4.55
N LEU A 11 -51.93 -14.84 5.53
CA LEU A 11 -52.33 -14.87 6.93
C LEU A 11 -52.50 -13.46 7.48
N SER A 12 -51.57 -12.55 7.18
CA SER A 12 -51.68 -11.14 7.58
C SER A 12 -52.95 -10.49 7.01
N LEU A 13 -53.24 -10.67 5.72
CA LEU A 13 -54.47 -10.16 5.08
C LEU A 13 -55.73 -10.77 5.72
N SER A 14 -55.71 -12.06 6.07
CA SER A 14 -56.85 -12.72 6.72
C SER A 14 -57.11 -12.25 8.14
N LEU A 15 -56.05 -11.97 8.90
CA LEU A 15 -56.14 -11.42 10.24
C LEU A 15 -56.65 -9.97 10.20
N SER A 16 -56.24 -9.18 9.21
CA SER A 16 -56.79 -7.83 8.99
C SER A 16 -58.30 -7.84 8.74
N LEU A 17 -58.81 -8.85 8.01
CA LEU A 17 -60.25 -9.02 7.79
C LEU A 17 -60.99 -9.45 9.06
N SER A 18 -60.42 -10.37 9.84
CA SER A 18 -60.96 -10.75 11.15
C SER A 18 -60.99 -9.61 12.15
N LEU A 19 -60.00 -8.71 12.11
CA LEU A 19 -60.01 -7.47 12.89
C LEU A 19 -61.07 -6.47 12.41
N SER A 20 -61.44 -6.52 11.13
CA SER A 20 -62.48 -5.65 10.56
C SER A 20 -63.88 -6.12 10.98
N ASP A 21 -64.12 -7.43 10.95
CA ASP A 21 -65.36 -8.03 11.44
C ASP A 21 -65.13 -9.50 11.85
N GLY A 22 -64.86 -9.71 13.13
CA GLY A 22 -64.60 -11.04 13.69
C GLY A 22 -65.83 -11.94 13.77
N MET A 23 -67.03 -11.41 13.55
CA MET A 23 -68.27 -12.22 13.50
C MET A 23 -68.42 -12.90 12.15
N TYR A 24 -68.01 -12.24 11.06
CA TYR A 24 -68.03 -12.81 9.72
C TYR A 24 -66.74 -13.58 9.42
N PHE A 25 -65.57 -12.96 9.64
CA PHE A 25 -64.26 -13.56 9.41
C PHE A 25 -63.76 -14.27 10.67
N THR A 26 -64.44 -15.38 11.01
CA THR A 26 -64.16 -16.20 12.21
C THR A 26 -62.86 -16.98 12.11
N ASP A 27 -62.36 -17.49 13.24
CA ASP A 27 -61.21 -18.41 13.28
C ASP A 27 -61.41 -19.66 12.41
N ALA A 28 -62.66 -20.14 12.28
CA ALA A 28 -63.01 -21.23 11.38
C ALA A 28 -62.82 -20.86 9.90
N TRP A 29 -63.05 -19.60 9.51
CA TRP A 29 -62.75 -19.11 8.17
C TRP A 29 -61.25 -18.95 7.95
N ILE A 30 -60.52 -18.38 8.91
CA ILE A 30 -59.06 -18.20 8.87
C ILE A 30 -58.34 -19.55 8.76
N SER A 31 -58.85 -20.59 9.45
CA SER A 31 -58.27 -21.95 9.41
C SER A 31 -58.22 -22.55 7.99
N ARG A 32 -59.01 -22.04 7.04
CA ARG A 32 -59.01 -22.48 5.64
C ARG A 32 -57.80 -21.94 4.87
N ILE A 33 -57.08 -20.97 5.43
CA ILE A 33 -55.90 -20.32 4.86
C ILE A 33 -54.68 -21.00 5.47
N LYS A 34 -53.86 -21.62 4.62
CA LYS A 34 -52.68 -22.36 5.11
C LYS A 34 -51.61 -21.36 5.56
N PRO A 35 -51.16 -21.40 6.83
CA PRO A 35 -50.00 -20.63 7.27
C PRO A 35 -48.72 -21.22 6.68
N ASP A 36 -47.64 -20.42 6.68
CA ASP A 36 -46.27 -20.86 6.34
C ASP A 36 -46.12 -21.48 4.93
N VAL A 37 -46.49 -20.67 3.92
CA VAL A 37 -46.46 -21.09 2.51
C VAL A 37 -45.07 -21.00 1.88
N GLY A 38 -44.10 -20.38 2.56
CA GLY A 38 -42.75 -20.13 2.04
C GLY A 38 -42.78 -19.49 0.64
N ASP A 39 -42.05 -20.07 -0.30
CA ASP A 39 -41.99 -19.64 -1.71
C ASP A 39 -42.93 -20.38 -2.65
N ASN A 40 -43.84 -21.22 -2.12
CA ASN A 40 -44.77 -21.98 -2.94
C ASN A 40 -45.90 -21.09 -3.51
N TRP A 41 -45.65 -20.46 -4.66
CA TRP A 41 -46.56 -19.53 -5.32
C TRP A 41 -47.94 -20.13 -5.62
N ARG A 42 -48.05 -21.44 -5.91
CA ARG A 42 -49.35 -22.09 -6.15
C ARG A 42 -50.25 -22.08 -4.90
N LEU A 43 -49.65 -22.32 -3.74
CA LEU A 43 -50.36 -22.24 -2.46
C LEU A 43 -50.66 -20.78 -2.09
N LYS A 44 -49.78 -19.82 -2.43
CA LYS A 44 -50.06 -18.38 -2.29
C LYS A 44 -51.29 -17.97 -3.11
N ILE A 45 -51.38 -18.38 -4.38
CA ILE A 45 -52.55 -18.16 -5.24
C ILE A 45 -53.81 -18.77 -4.61
N SER A 46 -53.73 -20.01 -4.12
CA SER A 46 -54.89 -20.69 -3.51
C SER A 46 -55.41 -19.92 -2.29
N ASN A 47 -54.52 -19.45 -1.43
CA ASN A 47 -54.88 -18.66 -0.26
C ASN A 47 -55.44 -17.28 -0.65
N LEU A 48 -54.78 -16.57 -1.56
CA LEU A 48 -55.22 -15.25 -2.03
C LEU A 48 -56.58 -15.31 -2.74
N LYS A 49 -56.89 -16.38 -3.47
CA LYS A 49 -58.23 -16.60 -4.05
C LYS A 49 -59.31 -16.74 -2.99
N LYS A 50 -59.04 -17.45 -1.89
CA LYS A 50 -59.99 -17.58 -0.77
C LYS A 50 -60.21 -16.25 -0.07
N ILE A 51 -59.16 -15.47 0.10
CA ILE A 51 -59.20 -14.14 0.71
C ILE A 51 -59.99 -13.18 -0.17
N LEU A 52 -59.67 -13.06 -1.46
CA LEU A 52 -60.40 -12.19 -2.39
C LEU A 52 -61.87 -12.57 -2.45
N LYS A 53 -62.17 -13.88 -2.52
CA LYS A 53 -63.55 -14.35 -2.50
C LYS A 53 -64.28 -13.93 -1.23
N GLY A 54 -63.68 -14.15 -0.05
CA GLY A 54 -64.30 -13.74 1.22
C GLY A 54 -64.53 -12.23 1.33
N ILE A 55 -63.64 -11.41 0.76
CA ILE A 55 -63.80 -9.95 0.69
C ILE A 55 -64.99 -9.55 -0.19
N LEU A 56 -65.13 -10.19 -1.35
CA LEU A 56 -66.22 -9.90 -2.29
C LEU A 56 -67.57 -10.37 -1.74
N ASP A 57 -67.59 -11.58 -1.17
CA ASP A 57 -68.78 -12.13 -0.51
C ASP A 57 -69.21 -11.22 0.66
N TYR A 58 -68.28 -10.74 1.49
CA TYR A 58 -68.58 -9.81 2.57
C TYR A 58 -69.12 -8.45 2.08
N ASN A 59 -68.51 -7.86 1.04
CA ASN A 59 -68.98 -6.61 0.46
C ASN A 59 -70.42 -6.72 -0.08
N HIS A 60 -70.75 -7.86 -0.68
CA HIS A 60 -72.06 -8.08 -1.26
C HIS A 60 -73.11 -8.46 -0.22
N GLU A 61 -72.81 -9.42 0.65
CA GLU A 61 -73.75 -10.03 1.59
C GLU A 61 -73.97 -9.20 2.86
N VAL A 62 -72.93 -8.53 3.36
CA VAL A 62 -72.97 -7.80 4.64
C VAL A 62 -73.03 -6.30 4.41
N LEU A 63 -72.15 -5.75 3.56
CA LEU A 63 -72.10 -4.30 3.33
C LEU A 63 -73.14 -3.82 2.29
N GLY A 64 -73.73 -4.75 1.52
CA GLY A 64 -74.71 -4.43 0.48
C GLY A 64 -74.17 -3.51 -0.63
N GLN A 65 -72.85 -3.42 -0.78
CA GLN A 65 -72.20 -2.54 -1.74
C GLN A 65 -71.81 -3.35 -2.97
N GLN A 66 -72.22 -2.87 -4.15
CA GLN A 66 -71.66 -3.34 -5.40
C GLN A 66 -70.39 -2.55 -5.68
N ILE A 67 -69.28 -3.26 -5.82
CA ILE A 67 -68.00 -2.68 -6.21
C ILE A 67 -68.05 -2.40 -7.71
N ASN A 68 -68.79 -1.36 -8.10
CA ASN A 68 -68.83 -0.89 -9.48
C ASN A 68 -67.63 0.07 -9.66
N ASP A 69 -66.90 -0.09 -10.77
CA ASP A 69 -65.70 0.69 -11.17
C ASP A 69 -64.36 0.34 -10.50
N PHE A 70 -64.26 -0.72 -9.69
CA PHE A 70 -62.98 -1.20 -9.18
C PHE A 70 -62.41 -2.35 -10.02
N THR A 71 -61.16 -2.21 -10.48
CA THR A 71 -60.42 -3.31 -11.11
C THR A 71 -59.96 -4.32 -10.06
N LEU A 72 -60.48 -5.55 -10.14
CA LEU A 72 -60.09 -6.64 -9.23
C LEU A 72 -58.58 -6.94 -9.31
N PRO A 73 -57.92 -7.25 -8.17
CA PRO A 73 -56.48 -7.53 -8.14
C PRO A 73 -56.14 -8.85 -8.85
N ASP A 74 -55.07 -8.86 -9.65
CA ASP A 74 -54.53 -10.08 -10.26
C ASP A 74 -53.71 -10.87 -9.23
N ILE A 75 -54.33 -11.94 -8.74
CA ILE A 75 -53.76 -12.83 -7.74
C ILE A 75 -52.49 -13.55 -8.24
N SER A 76 -52.39 -13.80 -9.55
CA SER A 76 -51.25 -14.51 -10.14
C SER A 76 -49.99 -13.66 -10.05
N LEU A 77 -50.11 -12.36 -10.36
CA LEU A 77 -49.02 -11.40 -10.28
C LEU A 77 -48.55 -11.16 -8.84
N ILE A 78 -49.47 -11.10 -7.86
CA ILE A 78 -49.12 -11.01 -6.43
C ILE A 78 -48.33 -12.25 -5.98
N ALA A 79 -48.76 -13.43 -6.39
CA ALA A 79 -48.18 -14.68 -5.90
C ALA A 79 -46.85 -15.06 -6.56
N GLU A 80 -46.69 -14.78 -7.85
CA GLU A 80 -45.49 -15.14 -8.63
C GLU A 80 -44.41 -14.05 -8.58
N HIS A 81 -44.82 -12.78 -8.68
CA HIS A 81 -43.89 -11.66 -8.86
C HIS A 81 -43.82 -10.72 -7.65
N SER A 82 -44.64 -10.97 -6.61
CA SER A 82 -44.78 -10.06 -5.46
C SER A 82 -45.10 -8.63 -5.90
N ASP A 83 -45.95 -8.51 -6.94
CA ASP A 83 -46.29 -7.22 -7.53
C ASP A 83 -46.94 -6.29 -6.50
N ALA A 84 -46.33 -5.12 -6.27
CA ALA A 84 -46.76 -4.18 -5.26
C ALA A 84 -48.05 -3.43 -5.63
N ALA A 85 -48.33 -3.24 -6.93
CA ALA A 85 -49.52 -2.53 -7.39
C ALA A 85 -50.77 -3.40 -7.24
N GLU A 86 -50.68 -4.68 -7.60
CA GLU A 86 -51.75 -5.66 -7.39
C GLU A 86 -52.00 -5.94 -5.91
N LEU A 87 -50.93 -6.01 -5.11
CA LEU A 87 -51.07 -6.11 -3.65
C LEU A 87 -51.73 -4.85 -3.07
N GLY A 88 -51.39 -3.67 -3.58
CA GLY A 88 -52.04 -2.41 -3.23
C GLY A 88 -53.56 -2.43 -3.49
N ARG A 89 -53.98 -2.96 -4.64
CA ARG A 89 -55.41 -3.16 -4.96
C ARG A 89 -56.10 -4.11 -3.98
N MET A 90 -55.46 -5.23 -3.64
CA MET A 90 -55.98 -6.16 -2.64
C MET A 90 -56.15 -5.51 -1.26
N LEU A 91 -55.17 -4.72 -0.83
CA LEU A 91 -55.23 -3.98 0.43
C LEU A 91 -56.30 -2.89 0.42
N GLN A 92 -56.53 -2.24 -0.72
CA GLN A 92 -57.58 -1.23 -0.87
C GLN A 92 -58.98 -1.81 -0.69
N LEU A 93 -59.23 -3.04 -1.16
CA LEU A 93 -60.49 -3.74 -0.91
C LEU A 93 -60.69 -4.07 0.57
N ILE A 94 -59.64 -4.53 1.26
CA ILE A 94 -59.68 -4.80 2.71
C ILE A 94 -59.94 -3.50 3.48
N LEU A 95 -59.28 -2.41 3.10
CA LEU A 95 -59.52 -1.09 3.68
C LEU A 95 -60.95 -0.61 3.42
N GLY A 96 -61.50 -0.86 2.23
CA GLY A 96 -62.90 -0.59 1.91
C GLY A 96 -63.87 -1.34 2.82
N CYS A 97 -63.61 -2.63 3.08
CA CYS A 97 -64.38 -3.41 4.06
C CYS A 97 -64.26 -2.82 5.48
N ALA A 98 -63.04 -2.43 5.87
CA ALA A 98 -62.73 -1.91 7.19
C ALA A 98 -63.39 -0.54 7.45
N VAL A 99 -63.41 0.36 6.48
CA VAL A 99 -64.05 1.69 6.63
C VAL A 99 -65.58 1.58 6.69
N ASN A 100 -66.13 0.56 6.03
CA ASN A 100 -67.58 0.40 5.87
C ASN A 100 -68.22 -0.56 6.87
N CYS A 101 -67.43 -1.31 7.66
CA CYS A 101 -67.97 -2.16 8.72
C CYS A 101 -68.58 -1.32 9.87
N GLU A 102 -69.55 -1.90 10.58
CA GLU A 102 -70.28 -1.20 11.65
C GLU A 102 -69.38 -0.79 12.84
N GLN A 103 -68.22 -1.45 13.01
CA GLN A 103 -67.20 -1.12 14.02
C GLN A 103 -66.25 0.01 13.58
N LYS A 104 -66.79 1.19 13.25
CA LYS A 104 -66.01 2.39 12.83
C LYS A 104 -64.91 2.84 13.81
N GLN A 105 -64.96 2.42 15.07
CA GLN A 105 -63.97 2.78 16.10
C GLN A 105 -62.63 2.04 15.93
N GLY A 106 -62.62 0.78 15.49
CA GLY A 106 -61.40 -0.04 15.44
C GLY A 106 -60.43 0.36 14.32
N VAL A 107 -60.95 0.71 13.15
CA VAL A 107 -60.18 1.02 11.95
C VAL A 107 -59.54 2.41 12.02
N CYS A 108 -60.21 3.36 12.69
CA CYS A 108 -59.66 4.68 12.98
C CYS A 108 -58.47 4.60 13.94
N VAL A 109 -58.56 3.77 14.98
CA VAL A 109 -57.46 3.54 15.94
C VAL A 109 -56.26 2.86 15.26
N LEU A 110 -56.51 1.88 14.38
CA LEU A 110 -55.44 1.21 13.62
C LEU A 110 -54.73 2.18 12.66
N CYS A 111 -55.46 3.03 11.94
CA CYS A 111 -54.87 4.03 11.05
C CYS A 111 -54.00 5.03 11.84
N LEU A 112 -54.46 5.49 13.01
CA LEU A 112 -53.68 6.37 13.89
C LEU A 112 -52.42 5.68 14.41
N GLN A 113 -52.51 4.42 14.84
CA GLN A 113 -51.34 3.64 15.27
C GLN A 113 -50.33 3.42 14.12
N VAL A 114 -50.78 3.17 12.90
CA VAL A 114 -49.90 3.01 11.73
C VAL A 114 -49.15 4.31 11.44
N VAL A 115 -49.83 5.45 11.47
CA VAL A 115 -49.19 6.77 11.27
C VAL A 115 -48.19 7.07 12.39
N GLU A 116 -48.54 6.79 13.64
CA GLU A 116 -47.65 6.98 14.79
C GLU A 116 -46.40 6.09 14.69
N LEU A 117 -46.56 4.83 14.28
CA LEU A 117 -45.45 3.90 14.06
C LEU A 117 -44.60 4.31 12.85
N GLN A 118 -45.20 4.82 11.77
CA GLN A 118 -44.45 5.37 10.63
C GLN A 118 -43.61 6.60 11.04
N ASN A 119 -44.17 7.49 11.85
CA ASN A 119 -43.43 8.64 12.37
C ASN A 119 -42.25 8.20 13.25
N LYS A 120 -42.48 7.27 14.18
CA LYS A 120 -41.41 6.69 15.01
C LYS A 120 -40.33 6.01 14.17
N LEU A 121 -40.73 5.26 13.14
CA LEU A 121 -39.78 4.61 12.23
C LEU A 121 -38.94 5.63 11.45
N SER A 122 -39.56 6.71 10.97
CA SER A 122 -38.87 7.82 10.29
C SER A 122 -37.88 8.53 11.23
N GLU A 123 -38.25 8.76 12.49
CA GLU A 123 -37.35 9.36 13.49
C GLU A 123 -36.17 8.47 13.84
N GLU A 124 -36.41 7.17 14.08
CA GLU A 124 -35.33 6.21 14.34
C GLU A 124 -34.44 6.01 13.11
N SER A 125 -34.98 6.09 11.89
CA SER A 125 -34.18 6.07 10.65
C SER A 125 -33.24 7.28 10.59
N LYS A 126 -33.74 8.51 10.82
CA LYS A 126 -32.90 9.72 10.82
C LYS A 126 -31.82 9.68 11.89
N LYS A 127 -32.14 9.10 13.05
CA LYS A 127 -31.20 8.90 14.14
C LYS A 127 -30.13 7.87 13.79
N ALA A 128 -30.51 6.77 13.12
CA ALA A 128 -29.56 5.79 12.61
C ALA A 128 -28.58 6.42 11.62
N ASP A 129 -29.06 7.21 10.64
CA ASP A 129 -28.22 7.91 9.66
C ASP A 129 -27.21 8.85 10.34
N LYS A 130 -27.66 9.58 11.37
CA LYS A 130 -26.80 10.46 12.16
C LYS A 130 -25.70 9.68 12.90
N MET A 131 -26.06 8.56 13.51
CA MET A 131 -25.10 7.72 14.23
C MET A 131 -24.13 7.03 13.27
N GLU A 132 -24.57 6.66 12.06
CA GLU A 132 -23.70 6.13 11.01
C GLU A 132 -22.66 7.16 10.56
N PHE A 133 -23.08 8.42 10.39
CA PHE A 133 -22.16 9.51 10.07
C PHE A 133 -21.11 9.74 11.17
N GLU A 134 -21.53 9.80 12.44
CA GLU A 134 -20.60 9.94 13.57
C GLU A 134 -19.67 8.73 13.69
N TYR A 135 -20.18 7.52 13.49
CA TYR A 135 -19.37 6.31 13.47
C TYR A 135 -18.30 6.37 12.37
N LYS A 136 -18.66 6.77 11.15
CA LYS A 136 -17.72 6.92 10.04
C LYS A 136 -16.64 7.96 10.36
N ARG A 137 -17.02 9.10 10.91
CA ARG A 137 -16.10 10.17 11.33
C ARG A 137 -15.11 9.69 12.40
N VAL A 138 -15.60 8.99 13.43
CA VAL A 138 -14.75 8.44 14.49
C VAL A 138 -13.84 7.33 13.94
N LYS A 139 -14.35 6.49 13.05
CA LYS A 139 -13.57 5.43 12.40
C LYS A 139 -12.41 6.01 11.57
N GLU A 140 -12.65 7.04 10.77
CA GLU A 140 -11.60 7.74 10.02
C GLU A 140 -10.53 8.33 10.96
N LYS A 141 -10.94 8.85 12.12
CA LYS A 141 -10.01 9.35 13.14
C LYS A 141 -9.17 8.23 13.76
N VAL A 142 -9.78 7.08 14.05
CA VAL A 142 -9.08 5.88 14.55
C VAL A 142 -8.08 5.37 13.51
N ASP A 143 -8.47 5.29 12.24
CA ASP A 143 -7.59 4.83 11.16
C ASP A 143 -6.40 5.78 10.97
N SER A 144 -6.61 7.10 11.08
CA SER A 144 -5.53 8.09 11.05
C SER A 144 -4.55 7.92 12.21
N LEU A 145 -5.06 7.75 13.44
CA LEU A 145 -4.21 7.53 14.63
C LEU A 145 -3.47 6.19 14.55
N GLN A 146 -4.09 5.17 13.96
CA GLN A 146 -3.48 3.86 13.76
C GLN A 146 -2.29 3.96 12.81
N LYS A 147 -2.42 4.69 11.70
CA LYS A 147 -1.31 4.96 10.76
C LYS A 147 -0.16 5.69 11.44
N GLU A 148 -0.46 6.72 12.25
CA GLU A 148 0.56 7.46 13.00
C GLU A 148 1.27 6.58 14.03
N LYS A 149 0.53 5.74 14.76
CA LYS A 149 1.10 4.76 15.70
C LYS A 149 2.05 3.79 14.99
N ASP A 150 1.66 3.28 13.82
CA ASP A 150 2.48 2.33 13.07
C ASP A 150 3.73 3.02 12.48
N ARG A 151 3.63 4.28 12.03
CA ARG A 151 4.79 5.10 11.66
C ARG A 151 5.76 5.29 12.84
N LEU A 152 5.26 5.69 14.02
CA LEU A 152 6.10 5.85 15.21
C LEU A 152 6.74 4.53 15.64
N ARG A 153 6.05 3.39 15.45
CA ARG A 153 6.64 2.06 15.68
C ARG A 153 7.80 1.79 14.74
N THR A 154 7.66 2.08 13.44
CA THR A 154 8.74 1.91 12.46
C THR A 154 9.94 2.83 12.75
N GLU A 155 9.70 4.09 13.11
CA GLU A 155 10.77 5.03 13.51
C GLU A 155 11.49 4.51 14.76
N ARG A 156 10.74 4.02 15.76
CA ARG A 156 11.32 3.40 16.96
C ARG A 156 12.15 2.17 16.64
N ASP A 157 11.72 1.31 15.72
CA ASP A 157 12.47 0.12 15.32
C ASP A 157 13.74 0.46 14.54
N SER A 158 13.68 1.43 13.63
CA SER A 158 14.86 1.94 12.92
C SER A 158 15.88 2.60 13.87
N LEU A 159 15.42 3.36 14.85
CA LEU A 159 16.30 3.93 15.87
C LEU A 159 16.94 2.85 16.75
N LYS A 160 16.21 1.78 17.08
CA LYS A 160 16.78 0.62 17.79
C LYS A 160 17.88 -0.05 16.99
N GLU A 161 17.64 -0.29 15.70
CA GLU A 161 18.65 -0.85 14.79
C GLU A 161 19.88 0.06 14.71
N THR A 162 19.69 1.38 14.58
CA THR A 162 20.80 2.35 14.58
C THR A 162 21.59 2.31 15.89
N ILE A 163 20.91 2.19 17.04
CA ILE A 163 21.56 2.06 18.35
C ILE A 163 22.37 0.75 18.43
N GLU A 164 21.85 -0.35 17.91
CA GLU A 164 22.53 -1.65 17.87
C GLU A 164 23.74 -1.64 16.92
N GLU A 165 23.63 -1.01 15.75
CA GLU A 165 24.75 -0.76 14.83
C GLU A 165 25.86 0.04 15.52
N LEU A 166 25.51 1.16 16.17
CA LEU A 166 26.48 2.00 16.90
C LEU A 166 27.15 1.24 18.05
N ARG A 167 26.41 0.39 18.78
CA ARG A 167 26.99 -0.49 19.81
C ARG A 167 27.96 -1.51 19.22
N CYS A 168 27.63 -2.09 18.06
CA CYS A 168 28.49 -3.05 17.37
C CYS A 168 29.80 -2.39 16.92
N VAL A 169 29.73 -1.21 16.30
CA VAL A 169 30.90 -0.42 15.90
C VAL A 169 31.77 -0.07 17.12
N LYS A 170 31.16 0.38 18.22
CA LYS A 170 31.89 0.70 19.46
C LYS A 170 32.56 -0.53 20.08
N ALA A 171 31.92 -1.70 20.04
CA ALA A 171 32.51 -2.96 20.49
C ALA A 171 33.70 -3.38 19.60
N GLN A 172 33.59 -3.18 18.29
CA GLN A 172 34.66 -3.44 17.32
C GLN A 172 35.85 -2.48 17.53
N GLU A 173 35.62 -1.19 17.77
CA GLU A 173 36.67 -0.22 18.13
C GLU A 173 37.35 -0.58 19.47
N SER A 174 36.60 -1.04 20.47
CA SER A 174 37.14 -1.51 21.75
C SER A 174 38.06 -2.72 21.58
N GLN A 175 37.76 -3.64 20.65
CA GLN A 175 38.61 -4.79 20.35
C GLN A 175 39.88 -4.38 19.58
N LEU A 176 39.77 -3.42 18.66
CA LEU A 176 40.90 -2.87 17.92
C LEU A 176 41.87 -2.06 18.80
N THR A 177 41.36 -1.35 19.82
CA THR A 177 42.16 -0.58 20.77
C THR A 177 42.77 -1.45 21.89
N SER A 178 42.14 -2.57 22.26
CA SER A 178 42.71 -3.55 23.19
C SER A 178 43.96 -4.26 22.64
N GLY A 179 44.12 -4.32 21.31
CA GLY A 179 45.31 -4.89 20.66
C GLY A 179 46.60 -4.05 20.72
N LEU A 180 46.54 -2.84 21.26
CA LEU A 180 47.67 -1.89 21.30
C LEU A 180 48.25 -1.64 22.71
N VAL A 181 47.77 -2.34 23.75
CA VAL A 181 48.32 -2.23 25.11
C VAL A 181 49.03 -3.52 25.50
N PRO A 182 50.38 -3.55 25.51
CA PRO A 182 51.12 -4.64 26.13
C PRO A 182 51.25 -4.33 27.62
N LEU A 183 50.50 -5.00 28.50
CA LEU A 183 50.89 -5.25 29.90
C LEU A 183 49.92 -6.22 30.61
N GLY A 184 50.41 -7.46 30.76
CA GLY A 184 50.18 -8.42 31.85
C GLY A 184 48.81 -8.56 32.52
N SER A 185 48.12 -9.67 32.26
CA SER A 185 47.90 -10.79 33.22
C SER A 185 46.74 -11.72 32.80
N ASN A 186 47.02 -13.03 32.86
CA ASN A 186 46.14 -14.20 33.05
C ASN A 186 44.97 -14.51 32.05
N GLU A 187 45.18 -15.57 31.23
CA GLU A 187 44.30 -16.71 30.82
C GLU A 187 42.74 -16.56 30.76
N PRO A 188 42.01 -17.41 29.98
CA PRO A 188 42.27 -17.97 28.64
C PRO A 188 41.03 -17.95 27.71
N SER A 189 41.23 -18.36 26.45
CA SER A 189 40.22 -18.94 25.54
C SER A 189 39.03 -18.08 25.06
N ASP A 190 39.17 -17.50 23.85
CA ASP A 190 38.13 -17.64 22.79
C ASP A 190 38.51 -17.06 21.40
N SER A 191 39.78 -16.68 21.18
CA SER A 191 40.16 -15.93 19.97
C SER A 191 40.83 -16.76 18.86
N LEU A 192 40.52 -18.06 18.73
CA LEU A 192 41.03 -18.85 17.59
C LEU A 192 40.28 -18.52 16.28
N ALA A 193 39.07 -17.95 16.37
CA ALA A 193 38.30 -17.52 15.19
C ALA A 193 38.81 -16.21 14.56
N ALA A 194 39.53 -15.37 15.31
CA ALA A 194 40.06 -14.11 14.81
C ALA A 194 41.29 -14.27 13.90
N GLU A 195 41.99 -15.41 13.99
CA GLU A 195 43.24 -15.71 13.30
C GLU A 195 43.03 -16.44 11.94
N ILE A 196 41.84 -17.02 11.70
CA ILE A 196 41.53 -17.77 10.46
C ILE A 196 41.02 -16.86 9.33
N VAL A 197 40.57 -15.64 9.63
CA VAL A 197 40.06 -14.71 8.61
C VAL A 197 41.20 -13.85 8.09
N THR A 198 41.81 -14.25 6.97
CA THR A 198 42.86 -13.49 6.30
C THR A 198 42.37 -12.08 5.91
N PRO A 199 43.25 -11.07 5.82
CA PRO A 199 42.89 -9.69 5.53
C PRO A 199 42.05 -9.54 4.26
N GLU A 200 42.30 -10.37 3.24
CA GLU A 200 41.57 -10.37 1.98
C GLU A 200 40.11 -10.84 2.14
N ILE A 201 39.84 -11.75 3.07
CA ILE A 201 38.48 -12.22 3.37
C ILE A 201 37.71 -11.13 4.12
N ARG A 202 38.35 -10.38 5.02
CA ARG A 202 37.72 -9.21 5.68
C ARG A 202 37.39 -8.10 4.68
N GLU A 203 38.30 -7.78 3.76
CA GLU A 203 38.03 -6.77 2.74
C GLU A 203 36.88 -7.19 1.82
N ARG A 204 36.84 -8.48 1.42
CA ARG A 204 35.76 -9.02 0.60
C ARG A 204 34.41 -9.02 1.33
N LEU A 205 34.41 -9.31 2.62
CA LEU A 205 33.21 -9.23 3.45
C LEU A 205 32.69 -7.80 3.55
N ILE A 206 33.57 -6.82 3.77
CA ILE A 206 33.21 -5.39 3.83
C ILE A 206 32.64 -4.92 2.49
N ARG A 207 33.28 -5.29 1.36
CA ARG A 207 32.76 -4.95 0.02
C ARG A 207 31.39 -5.57 -0.24
N LEU A 208 31.20 -6.85 0.08
CA LEU A 208 29.91 -7.54 -0.10
C LEU A 208 28.82 -7.03 0.84
N GLN A 209 29.16 -6.62 2.06
CA GLN A 209 28.24 -5.95 2.98
C GLN A 209 27.84 -4.56 2.46
N HIS A 210 28.80 -3.79 1.93
CA HIS A 210 28.51 -2.50 1.33
C HIS A 210 27.65 -2.65 0.07
N GLU A 211 27.95 -3.62 -0.80
CA GLU A 211 27.15 -3.93 -1.98
C GLU A 211 25.72 -4.36 -1.61
N ASN A 212 25.55 -5.23 -0.61
CA ASN A 212 24.22 -5.59 -0.10
C ASN A 212 23.45 -4.38 0.45
N LYS A 213 24.12 -3.48 1.18
CA LYS A 213 23.52 -2.25 1.70
C LYS A 213 23.06 -1.34 0.56
N MET A 214 23.87 -1.19 -0.49
CA MET A 214 23.51 -0.39 -1.67
C MET A 214 22.37 -1.03 -2.47
N LEU A 215 22.35 -2.36 -2.60
CA LEU A 215 21.26 -3.09 -3.25
C LEU A 215 19.94 -2.95 -2.48
N LYS A 216 19.97 -3.05 -1.15
CA LYS A 216 18.78 -2.81 -0.31
C LYS A 216 18.22 -1.40 -0.49
N LEU A 217 19.07 -0.38 -0.44
CA LEU A 217 18.63 1.01 -0.63
C LEU A 217 18.05 1.25 -2.03
N ALA A 218 18.64 0.64 -3.07
CA ALA A 218 18.10 0.73 -4.43
C ALA A 218 16.75 0.01 -4.57
N GLN A 219 16.58 -1.14 -3.92
CA GLN A 219 15.34 -1.90 -3.89
C GLN A 219 14.24 -1.13 -3.13
N GLU A 220 14.55 -0.59 -1.94
CA GLU A 220 13.63 0.25 -1.16
C GLU A 220 13.22 1.52 -1.91
N GLY A 221 14.12 2.12 -2.70
CA GLY A 221 13.79 3.23 -3.60
C GLY A 221 12.76 2.85 -4.66
N SER A 222 12.99 1.72 -5.36
CA SER A 222 12.06 1.19 -6.37
C SER A 222 10.70 0.83 -5.78
N ASP A 223 10.68 0.20 -4.61
CA ASP A 223 9.44 -0.20 -3.93
C ASP A 223 8.66 1.03 -3.45
N ASN A 224 9.34 2.07 -2.95
CA ASN A 224 8.70 3.34 -2.57
C ASN A 224 8.11 4.08 -3.77
N GLU A 225 8.79 4.11 -4.92
CA GLU A 225 8.23 4.69 -6.15
C GLU A 225 6.98 3.93 -6.61
N GLN A 226 7.00 2.60 -6.52
CA GLN A 226 5.85 1.77 -6.89
C GLN A 226 4.68 1.95 -5.92
N ILE A 227 4.94 2.09 -4.61
CA ILE A 227 3.93 2.41 -3.60
C ILE A 227 3.31 3.79 -3.87
N ALA A 228 4.13 4.80 -4.18
CA ALA A 228 3.65 6.15 -4.49
C ALA A 228 2.76 6.17 -5.73
N LEU A 229 3.14 5.43 -6.79
CA LEU A 229 2.33 5.29 -7.99
C LEU A 229 0.99 4.60 -7.69
N LEU A 230 1.00 3.51 -6.92
CA LEU A 230 -0.22 2.81 -6.52
C LEU A 230 -1.15 3.68 -5.66
N GLN A 231 -0.58 4.50 -4.77
CA GLN A 231 -1.35 5.46 -3.98
C GLN A 231 -2.01 6.52 -4.86
N SER A 232 -1.28 7.10 -5.82
CA SER A 232 -1.84 8.06 -6.78
C SER A 232 -2.98 7.46 -7.59
N LEU A 233 -2.80 6.24 -8.12
CA LEU A 233 -3.83 5.55 -8.89
C LEU A 233 -5.08 5.22 -8.05
N LEU A 234 -4.89 4.88 -6.78
CA LEU A 234 -6.00 4.64 -5.85
C LEU A 234 -6.77 5.94 -5.55
N GLU A 235 -6.07 7.05 -5.41
CA GLU A 235 -6.66 8.36 -5.14
C GLU A 235 -7.44 8.87 -6.36
N ASP A 236 -6.91 8.72 -7.57
CA ASP A 236 -7.62 9.00 -8.83
C ASP A 236 -8.87 8.14 -8.99
N ALA A 237 -8.77 6.83 -8.72
CA ALA A 237 -9.92 5.92 -8.78
C ALA A 237 -11.00 6.29 -7.75
N ASN A 238 -10.61 6.70 -6.54
CA ASN A 238 -11.54 7.17 -5.52
C ASN A 238 -12.19 8.51 -5.89
N SER A 239 -11.45 9.44 -6.49
CA SER A 239 -12.02 10.70 -7.00
C SER A 239 -13.06 10.42 -8.07
N ARG A 240 -12.74 9.55 -9.05
CA ARG A 240 -13.66 9.12 -10.10
C ARG A 240 -14.93 8.46 -9.55
N LYS A 241 -14.77 7.61 -8.53
CA LYS A 241 -15.90 6.98 -7.84
C LYS A 241 -16.81 8.02 -7.19
N ASN A 242 -16.23 9.00 -6.48
CA ASN A 242 -17.00 10.05 -5.81
C ASN A 242 -17.76 10.92 -6.82
N GLU A 243 -17.13 11.29 -7.95
CA GLU A 243 -17.81 11.99 -9.05
C GLU A 243 -19.03 11.21 -9.54
N LEU A 244 -18.86 9.92 -9.87
CA LEU A 244 -19.95 9.06 -10.33
C LEU A 244 -21.06 8.90 -9.28
N GLU A 245 -20.72 8.80 -7.99
CA GLU A 245 -21.72 8.77 -6.92
C GLU A 245 -22.54 10.08 -6.85
N THR A 246 -21.89 11.24 -7.05
CA THR A 246 -22.61 12.52 -7.09
C THR A 246 -23.49 12.66 -8.33
N GLU A 247 -23.01 12.24 -9.50
CA GLU A 247 -23.81 12.22 -10.73
C GLU A 247 -25.01 11.28 -10.59
N ASN A 248 -24.80 10.08 -10.03
CA ASN A 248 -25.87 9.11 -9.80
C ASN A 248 -26.94 9.67 -8.86
N ARG A 249 -26.54 10.37 -7.79
CA ARG A 249 -27.49 11.09 -6.92
C ARG A 249 -28.29 12.14 -7.68
N GLN A 250 -27.64 12.94 -8.52
CA GLN A 250 -28.33 13.96 -9.32
C GLN A 250 -29.31 13.34 -10.33
N VAL A 251 -28.91 12.27 -11.00
CA VAL A 251 -29.76 11.55 -11.97
C VAL A 251 -30.97 10.94 -11.26
N ASN A 252 -30.79 10.30 -10.11
CA ASN A 252 -31.91 9.77 -9.31
C ASN A 252 -32.86 10.88 -8.85
N GLN A 253 -32.35 12.05 -8.52
CA GLN A 253 -33.19 13.20 -8.14
C GLN A 253 -34.03 13.70 -9.33
N ARG A 254 -33.45 13.76 -10.54
CA ARG A 254 -34.17 14.09 -11.77
C ARG A 254 -35.19 13.02 -12.14
N LEU A 255 -34.86 11.75 -11.94
CA LEU A 255 -35.79 10.63 -12.16
C LEU A 255 -37.03 10.77 -11.28
N LEU A 256 -36.84 11.07 -9.99
CA LEU A 256 -37.94 11.28 -9.04
C LEU A 256 -38.86 12.44 -9.46
N GLN A 257 -38.26 13.56 -9.90
CA GLN A 257 -39.02 14.72 -10.40
C GLN A 257 -39.78 14.39 -11.69
N GLY A 258 -39.17 13.63 -12.60
CA GLY A 258 -39.83 13.17 -13.82
C GLY A 258 -41.00 12.23 -13.52
N GLN A 259 -40.82 11.29 -12.58
CA GLN A 259 -41.88 10.38 -12.14
C GLN A 259 -43.06 11.14 -11.53
N SER A 260 -42.82 12.14 -10.68
CA SER A 260 -43.93 12.92 -10.09
C SER A 260 -44.71 13.70 -11.16
N GLN A 261 -44.02 14.26 -12.18
CA GLN A 261 -44.69 14.94 -13.29
C GLN A 261 -45.54 13.99 -14.14
N VAL A 262 -45.05 12.76 -14.39
CA VAL A 262 -45.81 11.74 -15.11
C VAL A 262 -47.04 11.32 -14.30
N GLU A 263 -46.91 11.14 -13.00
CA GLU A 263 -48.01 10.76 -12.10
C GLU A 263 -49.06 11.88 -11.99
N GLU A 264 -48.63 13.14 -11.94
CA GLU A 264 -49.51 14.33 -11.96
C GLU A 264 -50.28 14.46 -13.29
N LEU A 265 -49.61 14.21 -14.42
CA LEU A 265 -50.24 14.19 -15.74
C LEU A 265 -51.20 13.00 -15.90
N GLN A 266 -50.87 11.82 -15.40
CA GLN A 266 -51.75 10.65 -15.39
C GLN A 266 -53.00 10.91 -14.54
N LYS A 267 -52.84 11.52 -13.36
CA LYS A 267 -53.95 11.91 -12.50
C LYS A 267 -54.85 12.96 -13.16
N SER A 268 -54.24 13.97 -13.80
CA SER A 268 -54.97 15.00 -14.55
C SER A 268 -55.74 14.41 -15.74
N LEU A 269 -55.18 13.40 -16.41
CA LEU A 269 -55.84 12.69 -17.52
C LEU A 269 -56.99 11.80 -17.02
N GLN A 270 -56.83 11.15 -15.87
CA GLN A 270 -57.86 10.31 -15.26
C GLN A 270 -59.04 11.15 -14.72
N GLU A 271 -58.76 12.32 -14.12
CA GLU A 271 -59.79 13.26 -13.68
C GLU A 271 -60.59 13.88 -14.85
N HIS A 272 -59.97 14.01 -16.02
CA HIS A 272 -60.66 14.46 -17.25
C HIS A 272 -61.38 13.33 -18.01
N GLY A 273 -60.98 12.07 -17.86
CA GLY A 273 -61.63 10.91 -18.47
C GLY A 273 -62.97 10.52 -17.84
N SER A 274 -63.17 10.81 -16.56
CA SER A 274 -64.37 10.40 -15.80
C SER A 274 -65.63 11.28 -16.00
N LYS A 275 -65.65 12.17 -17.00
CA LYS A 275 -66.76 13.11 -17.26
C LYS A 275 -67.41 12.98 -18.64
N ALA A 276 -67.21 11.86 -19.33
CA ALA A 276 -67.78 11.63 -20.65
C ALA A 276 -68.61 10.34 -20.67
N ASP A 277 -69.85 10.42 -20.18
CA ASP A 277 -70.98 9.56 -20.59
C ASP A 277 -72.28 10.09 -19.98
N ASP A 278 -73.02 10.93 -20.73
CA ASP A 278 -74.49 10.81 -20.88
C ASP A 278 -75.02 11.72 -22.01
N VAL A 279 -76.05 11.26 -22.73
CA VAL A 279 -76.44 11.72 -24.07
C VAL A 279 -77.54 12.82 -24.08
N SER A 280 -77.27 13.88 -24.85
CA SER A 280 -78.14 14.89 -25.55
C SER A 280 -79.65 15.05 -25.25
N PRO A 281 -80.16 16.30 -25.38
CA PRO A 281 -80.95 16.59 -26.59
C PRO A 281 -80.45 17.83 -27.37
N ALA A 282 -80.39 17.64 -28.68
CA ALA A 282 -79.70 18.47 -29.65
C ALA A 282 -80.44 19.79 -29.96
N PHE A 283 -79.93 20.90 -29.42
CA PHE A 283 -79.87 22.21 -30.12
C PHE A 283 -78.99 23.23 -29.38
N HIS A 284 -78.63 22.97 -28.12
CA HIS A 284 -77.68 23.80 -27.33
C HIS A 284 -76.24 23.26 -27.39
N HIS A 285 -76.07 21.98 -27.72
CA HIS A 285 -74.78 21.28 -27.74
C HIS A 285 -73.86 21.77 -28.87
N THR A 286 -74.39 22.23 -30.00
CA THR A 286 -73.60 22.72 -31.14
C THR A 286 -72.94 24.08 -30.85
N ALA A 287 -73.58 24.95 -30.08
CA ALA A 287 -73.01 26.25 -29.67
C ALA A 287 -71.91 26.08 -28.61
N VAL A 288 -72.15 25.22 -27.61
CA VAL A 288 -71.16 24.90 -26.57
C VAL A 288 -70.00 24.08 -27.13
N ALA A 289 -70.24 23.20 -28.12
CA ALA A 289 -69.18 22.46 -28.79
C ALA A 289 -68.27 23.39 -29.61
N LEU A 290 -68.81 24.43 -30.24
CA LEU A 290 -68.01 25.44 -30.95
C LEU A 290 -67.15 26.27 -30.00
N ASP A 291 -67.67 26.64 -28.82
CA ASP A 291 -66.88 27.39 -27.83
C ASP A 291 -65.81 26.49 -27.17
N LYS A 292 -66.13 25.23 -26.90
CA LYS A 292 -65.14 24.22 -26.46
C LYS A 292 -64.08 23.94 -27.52
N LEU A 293 -64.43 23.93 -28.81
CA LEU A 293 -63.46 23.82 -29.90
C LEU A 293 -62.57 25.07 -29.96
N ARG A 294 -63.13 26.25 -29.73
CA ARG A 294 -62.37 27.51 -29.67
C ARG A 294 -61.41 27.52 -28.49
N ASP A 295 -61.85 27.09 -27.32
CA ASP A 295 -61.02 26.96 -26.13
C ASP A 295 -59.91 25.91 -26.32
N ALA A 296 -60.25 24.77 -26.92
CA ALA A 296 -59.27 23.76 -27.29
C ALA A 296 -58.25 24.29 -28.32
N THR A 297 -58.69 25.11 -29.28
CA THR A 297 -57.81 25.73 -30.28
C THR A 297 -56.89 26.77 -29.65
N ASN A 298 -57.41 27.59 -28.73
CA ASN A 298 -56.62 28.56 -27.96
C ASN A 298 -55.60 27.87 -27.06
N GLU A 299 -55.97 26.77 -26.41
CA GLU A 299 -55.03 25.94 -25.64
C GLU A 299 -53.98 25.28 -26.53
N LEU A 300 -54.36 24.81 -27.72
CA LEU A 300 -53.42 24.26 -28.70
C LEU A 300 -52.44 25.34 -29.19
N GLN A 301 -52.90 26.57 -29.38
CA GLN A 301 -52.09 27.70 -29.79
C GLN A 301 -51.12 28.14 -28.67
N LYS A 302 -51.56 28.14 -27.40
CA LYS A 302 -50.67 28.35 -26.25
C LYS A 302 -49.63 27.24 -26.11
N LYS A 303 -50.03 25.98 -26.28
CA LYS A 303 -49.10 24.85 -26.28
C LYS A 303 -48.09 24.93 -27.43
N SER A 304 -48.51 25.37 -28.61
CA SER A 304 -47.62 25.60 -29.76
C SER A 304 -46.63 26.74 -29.48
N ALA A 305 -47.05 27.86 -28.90
CA ALA A 305 -46.16 28.94 -28.47
C ALA A 305 -45.20 28.51 -27.34
N ALA A 306 -45.64 27.62 -26.44
CA ALA A 306 -44.78 27.04 -25.42
C ALA A 306 -43.75 26.07 -26.02
N ILE A 307 -44.12 25.32 -27.07
CA ILE A 307 -43.19 24.48 -27.84
C ILE A 307 -42.15 25.36 -28.57
N GLU A 308 -42.56 26.46 -29.19
CA GLU A 308 -41.64 27.44 -29.82
C GLU A 308 -40.70 28.08 -28.77
N GLY A 309 -41.19 28.34 -27.55
CA GLY A 309 -40.36 28.75 -26.41
C GLY A 309 -39.40 27.66 -25.91
N LEU A 310 -39.74 26.38 -26.10
CA LEU A 310 -38.85 25.25 -25.86
C LEU A 310 -37.87 25.03 -27.01
N GLU A 311 -38.20 25.42 -28.24
CA GLU A 311 -37.27 25.46 -29.37
C GLU A 311 -36.20 26.54 -29.18
N ASN A 312 -36.43 27.59 -28.39
CA ASN A 312 -35.37 28.48 -27.89
C ASN A 312 -34.35 27.76 -26.97
N LYS A 313 -34.57 26.50 -26.56
CA LYS A 313 -33.51 25.65 -26.00
C LYS A 313 -32.50 25.18 -27.04
N HIS A 314 -32.72 25.44 -28.33
CA HIS A 314 -31.72 25.30 -29.38
C HIS A 314 -30.47 26.16 -29.11
N THR A 315 -30.61 27.29 -28.40
CA THR A 315 -29.47 28.06 -27.88
C THR A 315 -28.66 27.29 -26.85
N SER A 316 -29.30 26.43 -26.05
CA SER A 316 -28.60 25.53 -25.11
C SER A 316 -27.92 24.37 -25.84
N ILE A 317 -28.50 23.88 -26.94
CA ILE A 317 -27.87 22.85 -27.80
C ILE A 317 -26.61 23.42 -28.46
N GLN A 318 -26.67 24.64 -29.00
CA GLN A 318 -25.49 25.34 -29.53
C GLN A 318 -24.41 25.57 -28.46
N LYS A 319 -24.83 25.87 -27.21
CA LYS A 319 -23.89 26.00 -26.09
C LYS A 319 -23.22 24.68 -25.72
N ILE A 320 -23.96 23.57 -25.81
CA ILE A 320 -23.43 22.22 -25.60
C ILE A 320 -22.44 21.89 -26.70
N GLU A 321 -22.77 22.14 -27.97
CA GLU A 321 -21.88 21.91 -29.12
C GLU A 321 -20.59 22.75 -29.02
N GLU A 322 -20.67 24.02 -28.62
CA GLU A 322 -19.50 24.86 -28.34
C GLU A 322 -18.61 24.31 -27.21
N LEU A 323 -19.22 23.75 -26.15
CA LEU A 323 -18.50 23.16 -25.03
C LEU A 323 -17.87 21.82 -25.41
N GLU A 324 -18.53 21.01 -26.24
CA GLU A 324 -18.01 19.77 -26.79
C GLU A 324 -16.80 20.04 -27.71
N ASP A 325 -16.88 21.06 -28.57
CA ASP A 325 -15.76 21.49 -29.41
C ASP A 325 -14.59 22.05 -28.59
N ALA A 326 -14.88 22.82 -27.53
CA ALA A 326 -13.85 23.30 -26.61
C ALA A 326 -13.16 22.17 -25.84
N LEU A 327 -13.94 21.16 -25.41
CA LEU A 327 -13.41 19.97 -24.74
C LEU A 327 -12.52 19.18 -25.70
N LYS A 328 -12.99 18.92 -26.92
CA LYS A 328 -12.21 18.22 -27.95
C LYS A 328 -10.91 18.94 -28.30
N LYS A 329 -10.93 20.28 -28.34
CA LYS A 329 -9.72 21.09 -28.53
C LYS A 329 -8.76 20.94 -27.35
N LYS A 330 -9.26 20.92 -26.11
CA LYS A 330 -8.44 20.71 -24.91
C LYS A 330 -7.83 19.32 -24.85
N ASP A 331 -8.56 18.29 -25.29
CA ASP A 331 -8.05 16.92 -25.39
C ASP A 331 -6.92 16.82 -26.41
N GLU A 332 -7.03 17.50 -27.56
CA GLU A 332 -5.97 17.54 -28.57
C GLU A 332 -4.75 18.32 -28.06
N ASP A 333 -4.95 19.44 -27.37
CA ASP A 333 -3.86 20.19 -26.72
C ASP A 333 -3.16 19.32 -25.65
N MET A 334 -3.92 18.55 -24.87
CA MET A 334 -3.39 17.63 -23.86
C MET A 334 -2.55 16.53 -24.49
N LYS A 335 -3.03 15.92 -25.57
CA LYS A 335 -2.31 14.92 -26.35
C LYS A 335 -1.00 15.47 -26.93
N GLN A 336 -1.02 16.69 -27.46
CA GLN A 336 0.21 17.34 -27.94
C GLN A 336 1.20 17.62 -26.80
N MET A 337 0.71 17.98 -25.61
CA MET A 337 1.56 18.14 -24.43
C MET A 337 2.17 16.81 -23.99
N GLU A 338 1.41 15.72 -23.96
CA GLU A 338 1.90 14.38 -23.67
C GLU A 338 2.98 13.93 -24.67
N GLU A 339 2.78 14.16 -25.96
CA GLU A 339 3.79 13.85 -26.98
C GLU A 339 5.08 14.66 -26.79
N ARG A 340 4.97 15.94 -26.39
CA ARG A 340 6.12 16.78 -26.06
C ARG A 340 6.84 16.28 -24.82
N TYR A 341 6.11 15.93 -23.76
CA TYR A 341 6.69 15.35 -22.55
C TYR A 341 7.39 14.03 -22.85
N LYS A 342 6.80 13.16 -23.67
CA LYS A 342 7.42 11.92 -24.12
C LYS A 342 8.73 12.16 -24.87
N LYS A 343 8.79 13.16 -25.77
CA LYS A 343 10.03 13.55 -26.47
C LYS A 343 11.11 14.05 -25.50
N TYR A 344 10.74 14.87 -24.52
CA TYR A 344 11.69 15.34 -23.49
C TYR A 344 12.21 14.20 -22.62
N LEU A 345 11.33 13.27 -22.25
CA LEU A 345 11.69 12.09 -21.47
C LEU A 345 12.64 11.17 -22.24
N GLU A 346 12.37 10.91 -23.52
CA GLU A 346 13.27 10.11 -24.37
C GLU A 346 14.62 10.80 -24.60
N LYS A 347 14.63 12.14 -24.73
CA LYS A 347 15.88 12.91 -24.80
C LYS A 347 16.69 12.80 -23.52
N ALA A 348 16.03 12.91 -22.36
CA ALA A 348 16.67 12.72 -21.05
C ALA A 348 17.23 11.29 -20.90
N LYS A 349 16.44 10.26 -21.24
CA LYS A 349 16.90 8.86 -21.25
C LYS A 349 18.08 8.62 -22.19
N SER A 350 18.10 9.27 -23.36
CA SER A 350 19.23 9.19 -24.30
C SER A 350 20.50 9.80 -23.70
N VAL A 351 20.40 10.96 -23.07
CA VAL A 351 21.54 11.64 -22.41
C VAL A 351 22.07 10.80 -21.25
N ILE A 352 21.18 10.22 -20.44
CA ILE A 352 21.55 9.30 -19.35
C ILE A 352 22.28 8.08 -19.91
N ARG A 353 21.78 7.44 -20.97
CA ARG A 353 22.47 6.30 -21.62
C ARG A 353 23.88 6.64 -22.11
N THR A 354 24.10 7.86 -22.60
CA THR A 354 25.44 8.30 -23.04
C THR A 354 26.37 8.70 -21.89
N LEU A 355 25.81 9.05 -20.73
CA LEU A 355 26.56 9.45 -19.53
C LEU A 355 26.76 8.30 -18.54
N ASP A 356 26.02 7.20 -18.66
CA ASP A 356 26.13 6.04 -17.78
C ASP A 356 27.43 5.26 -18.08
N PRO A 357 28.41 5.23 -17.14
CA PRO A 357 29.69 4.55 -17.33
C PRO A 357 29.55 3.04 -17.55
N LYS A 358 28.40 2.44 -17.18
CA LYS A 358 28.17 1.00 -17.31
C LYS A 358 27.78 0.54 -18.71
N GLN A 359 27.37 1.45 -19.60
CA GLN A 359 26.86 1.09 -20.93
C GLN A 359 27.79 1.48 -22.10
N ASN A 360 28.89 2.20 -21.84
CA ASN A 360 29.86 2.59 -22.87
C ASN A 360 30.81 1.42 -23.21
N GLN A 361 30.36 0.49 -24.05
CA GLN A 361 31.14 -0.68 -24.50
C GLN A 361 32.43 -0.33 -25.28
N GLY A 362 32.64 0.94 -25.66
CA GLY A 362 33.85 1.38 -26.36
C GLY A 362 35.09 1.51 -25.46
N SER A 363 34.94 1.78 -24.17
CA SER A 363 36.07 2.00 -23.23
C SER A 363 36.44 0.78 -22.38
N ALA A 364 35.64 -0.29 -22.41
CA ALA A 364 35.86 -1.50 -21.62
C ALA A 364 37.18 -2.24 -21.93
N PRO A 365 37.65 -2.37 -23.19
CA PRO A 365 38.89 -3.10 -23.49
C PRO A 365 40.13 -2.37 -23.00
N GLU A 366 40.16 -1.04 -23.15
CA GLU A 366 41.29 -0.20 -22.78
C GLU A 366 41.42 -0.09 -21.25
N VAL A 367 40.29 0.09 -20.55
CA VAL A 367 40.26 0.08 -19.08
C VAL A 367 40.67 -1.29 -18.53
N GLN A 368 40.27 -2.39 -19.18
CA GLN A 368 40.69 -3.73 -18.77
C GLN A 368 42.18 -3.98 -19.03
N ALA A 369 42.72 -3.50 -20.16
CA ALA A 369 44.15 -3.57 -20.46
C ALA A 369 44.99 -2.77 -19.46
N LEU A 370 44.55 -1.55 -19.11
CA LEU A 370 45.21 -0.71 -18.11
C LEU A 370 45.15 -1.34 -16.70
N LYS A 371 44.02 -1.96 -16.33
CA LYS A 371 43.92 -2.74 -15.09
C LYS A 371 44.92 -3.91 -15.08
N ASN A 372 45.02 -4.67 -16.17
CA ASN A 372 45.97 -5.77 -16.25
C ASN A 372 47.43 -5.28 -16.17
N GLN A 373 47.75 -4.16 -16.81
CA GLN A 373 49.08 -3.54 -16.71
C GLN A 373 49.38 -3.08 -15.28
N LEU A 374 48.41 -2.50 -14.57
CA LEU A 374 48.58 -2.08 -13.18
C LEU A 374 48.91 -3.27 -12.27
N HIS A 375 48.15 -4.37 -12.38
CA HIS A 375 48.41 -5.59 -11.61
C HIS A 375 49.78 -6.21 -11.91
N GLU A 376 50.24 -6.15 -13.17
CA GLU A 376 51.58 -6.63 -13.54
C GLU A 376 52.67 -5.75 -12.92
N ARG A 377 52.50 -4.42 -12.95
CA ARG A 377 53.45 -3.48 -12.33
C ARG A 377 53.49 -3.66 -10.82
N GLU A 378 52.36 -3.86 -10.16
CA GLU A 378 52.28 -4.16 -8.73
C GLU A 378 53.02 -5.46 -8.37
N ARG A 379 52.89 -6.50 -9.21
CA ARG A 379 53.61 -7.77 -9.03
C ARG A 379 55.13 -7.60 -9.18
N ILE A 380 55.57 -6.81 -10.17
CA ILE A 380 56.99 -6.51 -10.36
C ILE A 380 57.54 -5.71 -9.17
N ILE A 381 56.79 -4.71 -8.68
CA ILE A 381 57.19 -3.92 -7.50
C ILE A 381 57.40 -4.84 -6.30
N HIS A 382 56.44 -5.72 -5.98
CA HIS A 382 56.59 -6.69 -4.88
C HIS A 382 57.81 -7.60 -5.05
N SER A 383 58.10 -8.03 -6.27
CA SER A 383 59.28 -8.86 -6.55
C SER A 383 60.60 -8.08 -6.35
N LEU A 384 60.64 -6.82 -6.77
CA LEU A 384 61.83 -5.96 -6.62
C LEU A 384 62.06 -5.58 -5.16
N GLU A 385 61.01 -5.30 -4.40
CA GLU A 385 61.08 -5.06 -2.96
C GLU A 385 61.69 -6.27 -2.23
N LYS A 386 61.21 -7.48 -2.55
CA LYS A 386 61.73 -8.72 -1.97
C LYS A 386 63.21 -8.95 -2.29
N GLU A 387 63.65 -8.71 -3.53
CA GLU A 387 65.06 -8.84 -3.90
C GLU A 387 65.92 -7.74 -3.26
N CYS A 388 65.39 -6.52 -3.09
CA CYS A 388 66.08 -5.44 -2.37
C CYS A 388 66.30 -5.81 -0.89
N ASP A 389 65.29 -6.35 -0.21
CA ASP A 389 65.40 -6.80 1.18
C ASP A 389 66.40 -7.95 1.33
N LYS A 390 66.38 -8.91 0.39
CA LYS A 390 67.36 -10.00 0.35
C LYS A 390 68.78 -9.49 0.14
N THR A 391 68.97 -8.54 -0.77
CA THR A 391 70.28 -7.92 -1.03
C THR A 391 70.77 -7.13 0.18
N LYS A 392 69.87 -6.43 0.88
CA LYS A 392 70.18 -5.74 2.13
C LYS A 392 70.62 -6.74 3.21
N SER A 393 69.88 -7.83 3.39
CA SER A 393 70.23 -8.89 4.35
C SER A 393 71.57 -9.54 4.04
N GLN A 394 71.89 -9.75 2.76
CA GLN A 394 73.20 -10.26 2.33
C GLN A 394 74.33 -9.28 2.67
N ARG A 395 74.17 -7.98 2.35
CA ARG A 395 75.15 -6.95 2.72
C ARG A 395 75.38 -6.88 4.22
N ASP A 396 74.32 -6.90 5.02
CA ASP A 396 74.43 -6.89 6.49
C ASP A 396 75.20 -8.12 7.00
N GLN A 397 75.03 -9.28 6.35
CA GLN A 397 75.77 -10.50 6.68
C GLN A 397 77.25 -10.42 6.26
N GLU A 398 77.53 -9.87 5.07
CA GLU A 398 78.90 -9.62 4.60
C GLU A 398 79.64 -8.63 5.50
N GLU A 399 79.00 -7.54 5.91
CA GLU A 399 79.56 -6.57 6.85
C GLU A 399 79.94 -7.23 8.18
N LYS A 400 79.06 -8.09 8.73
CA LYS A 400 79.38 -8.87 9.95
C LYS A 400 80.60 -9.77 9.76
N LEU A 401 80.71 -10.44 8.61
CA LEU A 401 81.85 -11.29 8.29
C LEU A 401 83.14 -10.47 8.16
N ILE A 402 83.09 -9.31 7.50
CA ILE A 402 84.23 -8.39 7.36
C ILE A 402 84.68 -7.89 8.73
N VAL A 403 83.75 -7.44 9.59
CA VAL A 403 84.05 -6.99 10.95
C VAL A 403 84.68 -8.11 11.77
N SER A 404 84.14 -9.33 11.70
CA SER A 404 84.71 -10.49 12.39
C SER A 404 86.11 -10.84 11.89
N ALA A 405 86.33 -10.82 10.57
CA ALA A 405 87.64 -11.07 9.97
C ALA A 405 88.67 -10.02 10.39
N TRP A 406 88.30 -8.74 10.38
CA TRP A 406 89.16 -7.64 10.85
C TRP A 406 89.51 -7.76 12.33
N TYR A 407 88.53 -8.07 13.18
CA TYR A 407 88.77 -8.29 14.61
C TYR A 407 89.74 -9.46 14.84
N ASN A 408 89.50 -10.59 14.18
CA ASN A 408 90.37 -11.77 14.29
C ASN A 408 91.79 -11.50 13.77
N MET A 409 91.93 -10.79 12.65
CA MET A 409 93.23 -10.37 12.13
C MET A 409 93.95 -9.41 13.08
N GLY A 410 93.24 -8.43 13.65
CA GLY A 410 93.78 -7.52 14.66
C GLY A 410 94.27 -8.26 15.90
N MET A 411 93.49 -9.23 16.41
CA MET A 411 93.90 -10.10 17.51
C MET A 411 95.13 -10.94 17.16
N ALA A 412 95.19 -11.52 15.97
CA ALA A 412 96.34 -12.30 15.52
C ALA A 412 97.62 -11.46 15.43
N LEU A 413 97.52 -10.22 14.92
CA LEU A 413 98.65 -9.28 14.86
C LEU A 413 99.10 -8.83 16.25
N GLN A 414 98.16 -8.53 17.16
CA GLN A 414 98.49 -8.20 18.56
C GLN A 414 99.18 -9.36 19.27
N LYS A 415 98.68 -10.59 19.07
CA LYS A 415 99.29 -11.81 19.60
C LYS A 415 100.70 -11.99 19.06
N LYS A 416 100.90 -11.87 17.75
CA LYS A 416 102.23 -11.95 17.11
C LYS A 416 103.17 -10.88 17.64
N ALA A 417 102.73 -9.63 17.76
CA ALA A 417 103.55 -8.55 18.31
C ALA A 417 103.91 -8.78 19.80
N ALA A 418 103.04 -9.41 20.58
CA ALA A 418 103.34 -9.81 21.95
C ALA A 418 104.36 -10.96 21.99
N GLU A 419 104.21 -11.95 21.11
CA GLU A 419 105.16 -13.05 20.94
C GLU A 419 106.54 -12.54 20.49
N ASP A 420 106.61 -11.60 19.54
CA ASP A 420 107.85 -10.98 19.08
C ASP A 420 108.54 -10.18 20.19
N ARG A 421 107.78 -9.48 21.05
CA ARG A 421 108.35 -8.82 22.25
C ARG A 421 108.91 -9.83 23.24
N LEU A 422 108.21 -10.95 23.46
CA LEU A 422 108.70 -12.05 24.31
C LEU A 422 109.95 -12.71 23.71
N ALA A 423 109.98 -12.93 22.39
CA ALA A 423 111.11 -13.51 21.67
C ALA A 423 112.33 -12.55 21.60
N SER A 424 112.10 -11.25 21.42
CA SER A 424 113.13 -10.21 21.50
C SER A 424 113.68 -10.02 22.92
N THR A 425 112.93 -10.47 23.94
CA THR A 425 113.43 -10.58 25.32
C THR A 425 114.21 -11.89 25.52
N GLY A 426 114.65 -12.54 24.43
CA GLY A 426 115.53 -13.70 24.34
C GLY A 426 116.97 -13.51 24.84
N SER A 427 117.20 -12.58 25.77
CA SER A 427 118.25 -12.76 26.77
C SER A 427 117.55 -12.92 28.12
N GLY A 428 117.10 -14.15 28.40
CA GLY A 428 116.60 -14.58 29.71
C GLY A 428 117.70 -14.58 30.78
N GLN A 429 118.37 -13.45 30.95
CA GLN A 429 119.36 -13.21 31.99
C GLN A 429 118.78 -12.09 32.85
N SER A 430 118.37 -12.44 34.06
CA SER A 430 118.06 -11.43 35.08
C SER A 430 119.28 -10.52 35.25
N PHE A 431 119.06 -9.26 35.62
CA PHE A 431 120.13 -8.29 35.85
C PHE A 431 121.26 -8.87 36.73
N LEU A 432 120.88 -9.67 37.74
CA LEU A 432 121.80 -10.41 38.62
C LEU A 432 122.63 -11.48 37.89
N ALA A 433 122.08 -12.16 36.90
CA ALA A 433 122.79 -13.17 36.12
C ALA A 433 123.84 -12.52 35.19
N ARG A 434 123.53 -11.32 34.65
CA ARG A 434 124.48 -10.50 33.87
C ARG A 434 125.64 -9.97 34.74
N GLN A 435 125.38 -9.64 36.01
CA GLN A 435 126.40 -9.17 36.97
C GLN A 435 127.38 -10.28 37.42
N ARG A 436 126.92 -11.54 37.52
CA ARG A 436 127.77 -12.70 37.88
C ARG A 436 128.78 -13.07 36.79
N GLN A 437 128.43 -12.91 35.51
CA GLN A 437 129.36 -13.19 34.40
C GLN A 437 130.48 -12.14 34.29
N ALA A 438 130.17 -10.86 34.58
CA ALA A 438 131.17 -9.79 34.60
C ALA A 438 132.18 -9.88 35.76
N THR A 439 131.84 -10.62 36.82
CA THR A 439 132.68 -10.79 38.03
C THR A 439 133.56 -12.05 37.98
N ASN A 440 133.14 -13.08 37.24
CA ASN A 440 133.92 -14.32 37.09
C ASN A 440 135.09 -14.22 36.10
N THR A 441 135.09 -13.25 35.18
CA THR A 441 136.17 -13.04 34.21
C THR A 441 137.41 -12.36 34.78
N ARG A 442 137.40 -11.92 36.05
CA ARG A 442 138.48 -11.13 36.66
C ARG A 442 139.40 -11.87 37.64
N ARG A 443 139.22 -13.19 37.87
CA ARG A 443 140.08 -13.97 38.79
C ARG A 443 140.43 -15.35 38.22
N VAL A 444 141.42 -15.40 37.33
CA VAL A 444 142.30 -16.57 37.19
C VAL A 444 143.72 -16.04 36.96
N TYR A 445 144.62 -16.33 37.92
CA TYR A 445 146.05 -15.98 37.90
C TYR A 445 146.87 -17.22 37.49
N PRO A 446 148.02 -17.08 36.79
CA PRO A 446 148.75 -18.20 36.18
C PRO A 446 150.02 -18.62 36.96
N GLY A 447 150.40 -19.91 36.87
CA GLY A 447 151.72 -20.43 37.26
C GLY A 447 151.85 -21.96 37.11
N HIS A 448 152.38 -22.42 35.96
CA HIS A 448 153.67 -23.16 35.75
C HIS A 448 153.55 -24.69 36.00
N VAL A 449 153.99 -25.65 35.15
CA VAL A 449 155.30 -25.86 34.45
C VAL A 449 155.13 -26.87 33.25
N GLN A 450 156.03 -26.81 32.25
CA GLN A 450 156.21 -27.77 31.11
C GLN A 450 156.84 -29.14 31.51
N PRO A 451 156.92 -30.14 30.59
CA PRO A 451 158.17 -30.35 29.82
C PRO A 451 158.05 -30.80 28.33
N THR A 452 158.92 -30.18 27.52
CA THR A 452 159.67 -30.56 26.29
C THR A 452 159.48 -31.90 25.54
N ALA A 453 159.47 -31.86 24.20
CA ALA A 453 160.40 -32.59 23.30
C ALA A 453 160.30 -32.16 21.80
N ALA A 454 161.47 -31.92 21.18
CA ALA A 454 161.95 -32.07 19.77
C ALA A 454 161.00 -31.81 18.58
N ARG A 455 161.40 -31.13 17.49
CA ARG A 455 162.73 -30.88 16.91
C ARG A 455 162.71 -29.58 16.09
#